data_AF-A0A7J7HJE1-F1
#
_entry.id   AF-A0A7J7HJE1-F1
#
_cell.length_a   1.000
_cell.length_b   1.000
_cell.length_c   1.000
_cell.angle_alpha   90.00
_cell.angle_beta   90.00
_cell.angle_gamma   90.00
#
_symmetry.space_group_name_H-M   'P 1'
#
loop_
_entity.id
_entity.type
_entity.pdbx_description
1 polymer ?
#
loop_
_entity_poly.entity_id
_entity_poly.type
_entity_poly.pdbx_seq_one_letter_code
_entity_poly.pdbx_strand_id
1 'polypeptide(L)'
;MEHHRHPTPQEQEFPQLLVLRPPVVFTAFHHLFIAKFQVLKAYESPLPIDLFLTTYAQSVRAVLCAGSSPITANVLSHLPSLQVVVSASAGINHIDFPECRRRDISVANAGTIFSEDVADVAVVLLIDVLRKITGGDRFVRRRDWPSHGNYPLGSKTDLAGGRKSTVAVARSSQICCGRRRKRMRKATEYEGLMVAWQRRSRRRRRSRDATEEEATVAWRR
;
A
#
# COMPACT_ATOMS: atom_id res chain seq x y z
N MET A 1 28.23 55.98 4.24
CA MET A 1 28.86 54.74 4.72
C MET A 1 27.77 53.84 5.28
N GLU A 2 27.08 53.08 4.42
CA GLU A 2 26.22 51.98 4.85
C GLU A 2 26.42 50.84 3.85
N HIS A 3 27.24 49.87 4.22
CA HIS A 3 27.41 48.65 3.45
C HIS A 3 26.19 47.76 3.72
N HIS A 4 25.25 47.72 2.78
CA HIS A 4 24.28 46.63 2.69
C HIS A 4 25.04 45.33 2.41
N ARG A 5 25.26 44.53 3.46
CA ARG A 5 25.70 43.14 3.31
C ARG A 5 24.54 42.35 2.70
N HIS A 6 24.67 42.00 1.43
CA HIS A 6 23.92 40.90 0.86
C HIS A 6 24.22 39.62 1.68
N PRO A 7 23.22 38.87 2.15
CA PRO A 7 23.47 37.56 2.72
C PRO A 7 24.06 36.66 1.63
N THR A 8 25.20 36.04 1.90
CA THR A 8 25.83 35.03 1.04
C THR A 8 24.86 33.87 0.82
N PRO A 9 24.84 33.23 -0.37
CA PRO A 9 24.03 32.03 -0.57
C PRO A 9 24.56 30.96 0.39
N GLN A 10 23.77 30.62 1.41
CA GLN A 10 23.99 29.38 2.14
C GLN A 10 23.96 28.26 1.10
N GLU A 11 25.01 27.45 1.04
CA GLU A 11 25.02 26.22 0.24
C GLU A 11 23.71 25.48 0.53
N GLN A 12 22.87 25.35 -0.47
CA GLN A 12 21.56 24.70 -0.34
C GLN A 12 21.83 23.21 -0.09
N GLU A 13 22.04 22.84 1.17
CA GLU A 13 22.39 21.48 1.57
C GLU A 13 21.15 20.60 1.39
N PHE A 14 21.02 20.00 0.21
CA PHE A 14 19.88 19.16 -0.10
C PHE A 14 19.84 17.95 0.85
N PRO A 15 18.71 17.65 1.49
CA PRO A 15 18.61 16.48 2.36
C PRO A 15 18.88 15.21 1.54
N GLN A 16 19.69 14.31 2.11
CA GLN A 16 20.03 13.06 1.46
C GLN A 16 18.84 12.09 1.47
N LEU A 17 18.54 11.57 0.27
CA LEU A 17 17.49 10.59 0.02
C LEU A 17 18.14 9.27 -0.42
N LEU A 18 17.95 8.21 0.37
CA LEU A 18 18.44 6.88 0.03
C LEU A 18 17.40 6.10 -0.77
N VAL A 19 17.83 5.52 -1.88
CA VAL A 19 17.05 4.61 -2.73
C VAL A 19 17.78 3.28 -2.83
N LEU A 20 17.23 2.24 -2.18
CA LEU A 20 17.82 0.90 -2.16
C LEU A 20 17.67 0.19 -3.51
N ARG A 21 16.44 0.14 -4.03
CA ARG A 21 16.15 -0.20 -5.43
C ARG A 21 15.12 0.78 -5.96
N PRO A 22 15.21 1.17 -7.24
CA PRO A 22 14.37 2.23 -7.78
C PRO A 22 12.91 1.76 -7.90
N PRO A 23 11.97 2.38 -7.18
CA PRO A 23 10.55 2.17 -7.46
C PRO A 23 10.18 2.75 -8.82
N VAL A 24 9.09 2.26 -9.44
CA VAL A 24 8.61 2.77 -10.74
C VAL A 24 8.40 4.29 -10.72
N VAL A 25 7.87 4.84 -9.61
CA VAL A 25 7.67 6.28 -9.44
C VAL A 25 8.99 7.06 -9.46
N PHE A 26 10.08 6.48 -8.93
CA PHE A 26 11.39 7.12 -8.94
C PHE A 26 11.96 7.16 -10.35
N THR A 27 11.83 6.07 -11.11
CA THR A 27 12.29 6.02 -12.50
C THR A 27 11.46 6.96 -13.39
N ALA A 28 10.14 6.98 -13.23
CA ALA A 28 9.24 7.82 -14.03
C ALA A 28 9.42 9.33 -13.75
N PHE A 29 9.70 9.71 -12.50
CA PHE A 29 9.79 11.11 -12.08
C PHE A 29 11.19 11.48 -11.56
N HIS A 30 12.24 10.83 -12.07
CA HIS A 30 13.62 10.95 -11.58
C HIS A 30 14.08 12.41 -11.45
N HIS A 31 13.77 13.23 -12.47
CA HIS A 31 14.11 14.65 -12.52
C HIS A 31 13.54 15.46 -11.32
N LEU A 32 12.37 15.11 -10.81
CA LEU A 32 11.75 15.80 -9.67
C LEU A 32 12.48 15.50 -8.35
N PHE A 33 13.06 14.31 -8.23
CA PHE A 33 13.81 13.90 -7.04
C PHE A 33 15.19 14.54 -7.01
N ILE A 34 15.94 14.49 -8.13
CA ILE A 34 17.30 15.07 -8.19
C ILE A 34 17.30 16.60 -8.09
N ALA A 35 16.20 17.27 -8.44
CA ALA A 35 16.07 18.72 -8.31
C ALA A 35 15.92 19.19 -6.85
N LYS A 36 15.55 18.29 -5.92
CA LYS A 36 15.21 18.62 -4.52
C LYS A 36 16.00 17.84 -3.48
N PHE A 37 16.66 16.76 -3.87
CA PHE A 37 17.33 15.84 -2.96
C PHE A 37 18.66 15.40 -3.54
N GLN A 38 19.65 15.22 -2.67
CA GLN A 38 20.85 14.48 -3.00
C GLN A 38 20.52 12.98 -2.91
N VAL A 39 20.34 12.33 -4.07
CA VAL A 39 19.90 10.92 -4.09
C VAL A 39 21.08 9.97 -4.01
N LEU A 40 21.14 9.17 -2.94
CA LEU A 40 22.04 8.04 -2.81
C LEU A 40 21.40 6.79 -3.40
N LYS A 41 22.02 6.27 -4.46
CA LYS A 41 21.50 5.13 -5.23
C LYS A 41 22.29 3.87 -4.89
N ALA A 42 21.82 3.11 -3.92
CA ALA A 42 22.55 1.92 -3.47
C ALA A 42 22.61 0.83 -4.55
N TYR A 43 21.63 0.79 -5.45
CA TYR A 43 21.54 -0.21 -6.55
C TYR A 43 22.58 0.00 -7.67
N GLU A 44 23.23 1.17 -7.75
CA GLU A 44 24.31 1.41 -8.74
C GLU A 44 25.68 1.04 -8.16
N SER A 45 25.79 0.82 -6.86
CA SER A 45 27.06 0.49 -6.21
C SER A 45 27.41 -0.98 -6.41
N PRO A 46 28.68 -1.31 -6.71
CA PRO A 46 29.16 -2.69 -6.71
C PRO A 46 29.35 -3.26 -5.30
N LEU A 47 29.26 -2.42 -4.26
CA LEU A 47 29.47 -2.83 -2.87
C LEU A 47 28.26 -3.60 -2.32
N PRO A 48 28.49 -4.54 -1.39
CA PRO A 48 27.42 -5.10 -0.56
C PRO A 48 26.65 -3.99 0.15
N ILE A 49 25.34 -4.18 0.31
CA ILE A 49 24.45 -3.12 0.80
C ILE A 49 24.86 -2.62 2.19
N ASP A 50 25.20 -3.50 3.12
CA ASP A 50 25.56 -3.12 4.48
C ASP A 50 26.82 -2.23 4.52
N LEU A 51 27.80 -2.54 3.67
CA LEU A 51 29.01 -1.75 3.54
C LEU A 51 28.71 -0.38 2.94
N PHE A 52 27.90 -0.33 1.87
CA PHE A 52 27.47 0.94 1.28
C PHE A 52 26.74 1.82 2.30
N LEU A 53 25.82 1.25 3.09
CA LEU A 53 25.07 1.99 4.10
C LEU A 53 25.98 2.51 5.21
N THR A 54 26.93 1.69 5.66
CA THR A 54 27.89 2.08 6.70
C THR A 54 28.76 3.25 6.22
N THR A 55 29.24 3.20 4.98
CA THR A 55 30.16 4.22 4.44
C THR A 55 29.46 5.53 4.06
N TYR A 56 28.28 5.46 3.43
CA TYR A 56 27.67 6.63 2.79
C TYR A 56 26.36 7.09 3.39
N ALA A 57 25.66 6.25 4.17
CA ALA A 57 24.28 6.51 4.56
C ALA A 57 24.09 7.08 5.99
N GLN A 58 25.18 7.49 6.65
CA GLN A 58 25.14 8.00 8.04
C GLN A 58 24.32 9.30 8.20
N SER A 59 24.31 10.16 7.19
CA SER A 59 23.59 11.45 7.17
C SER A 59 22.25 11.41 6.42
N VAL A 60 21.79 10.23 6.02
CA VAL A 60 20.51 10.05 5.32
C VAL A 60 19.35 10.38 6.24
N ARG A 61 18.50 11.32 5.82
CA ARG A 61 17.30 11.74 6.56
C ARG A 61 16.02 11.09 6.05
N ALA A 62 16.00 10.68 4.77
CA ALA A 62 14.84 10.08 4.14
C ALA A 62 15.21 8.82 3.34
N VAL A 63 14.35 7.80 3.40
CA VAL A 63 14.45 6.60 2.57
C VAL A 63 13.22 6.50 1.68
N LEU A 64 13.42 6.29 0.39
CA LEU A 64 12.36 5.92 -0.56
C LEU A 64 12.43 4.42 -0.82
N CYS A 65 11.34 3.72 -0.52
CA CYS A 65 11.24 2.27 -0.67
C CYS A 65 9.95 1.85 -1.38
N ALA A 66 9.89 0.58 -1.77
CA ALA A 66 8.71 -0.08 -2.32
C ALA A 66 8.73 -1.55 -1.89
N GLY A 67 7.67 -2.30 -2.18
CA GLY A 67 7.56 -3.72 -1.79
C GLY A 67 8.72 -4.62 -2.25
N SER A 68 9.49 -4.23 -3.27
CA SER A 68 10.68 -4.94 -3.73
C SER A 68 11.93 -4.73 -2.85
N SER A 69 11.93 -3.76 -1.93
CA SER A 69 13.08 -3.43 -1.09
C SER A 69 12.65 -3.39 0.38
N PRO A 70 12.76 -4.52 1.10
CA PRO A 70 12.41 -4.58 2.52
C PRO A 70 13.31 -3.68 3.37
N ILE A 71 12.70 -2.91 4.26
CA ILE A 71 13.37 -2.09 5.27
C ILE A 71 13.33 -2.88 6.58
N THR A 72 14.35 -3.69 6.80
CA THR A 72 14.50 -4.53 7.99
C THR A 72 15.21 -3.77 9.12
N ALA A 73 15.13 -4.30 10.35
CA ALA A 73 15.92 -3.80 11.49
C ALA A 73 17.41 -3.61 11.18
N ASN A 74 18.00 -4.51 10.38
CA ASN A 74 19.40 -4.42 9.95
C ASN A 74 19.65 -3.22 9.03
N VAL A 75 18.77 -2.93 8.08
CA VAL A 75 18.91 -1.72 7.26
C VAL A 75 18.79 -0.47 8.14
N LEU A 76 17.82 -0.47 9.07
CA LEU A 76 17.61 0.64 9.99
C LEU A 76 18.81 0.86 10.93
N SER A 77 19.52 -0.17 11.39
CA SER A 77 20.72 0.00 12.25
C SER A 77 21.84 0.77 11.58
N HIS A 78 21.95 0.75 10.26
CA HIS A 78 22.95 1.51 9.52
C HIS A 78 22.58 2.97 9.26
N LEU A 79 21.37 3.39 9.63
CA LEU A 79 20.81 4.71 9.33
C LEU A 79 20.47 5.49 10.62
N PRO A 80 21.47 6.02 11.33
CA PRO A 80 21.25 6.68 12.62
C PRO A 80 20.51 8.02 12.51
N SER A 81 20.65 8.73 11.39
CA SER A 81 20.03 10.05 11.16
C SER A 81 18.66 9.99 10.49
N LEU A 82 18.10 8.80 10.32
CA LEU A 82 16.87 8.58 9.57
C LEU A 82 15.66 9.18 10.31
N GLN A 83 14.88 10.00 9.62
CA GLN A 83 13.68 10.64 10.17
C GLN A 83 12.41 10.12 9.52
N VAL A 84 12.46 9.79 8.23
CA VAL A 84 11.28 9.39 7.47
C VAL A 84 11.55 8.25 6.50
N VAL A 85 10.65 7.28 6.47
CA VAL A 85 10.59 6.23 5.45
C VAL A 85 9.33 6.48 4.61
N VAL A 86 9.52 6.68 3.31
CA VAL A 86 8.44 6.86 2.34
C VAL A 86 8.33 5.62 1.48
N SER A 87 7.18 4.95 1.54
CA SER A 87 6.86 3.81 0.68
C SER A 87 6.04 4.26 -0.52
N ALA A 88 6.53 3.97 -1.72
CA ALA A 88 5.80 4.15 -2.98
C ALA A 88 4.72 3.08 -3.21
N SER A 89 4.29 2.37 -2.16
CA SER A 89 3.27 1.32 -2.22
C SER A 89 2.22 1.50 -1.13
N ALA A 90 1.02 0.94 -1.33
CA ALA A 90 -0.04 0.98 -0.33
C ALA A 90 0.25 0.02 0.84
N GLY A 91 0.82 -1.15 0.54
CA GLY A 91 1.22 -2.13 1.54
C GLY A 91 2.49 -1.71 2.26
N ILE A 92 2.58 -2.01 3.56
CA ILE A 92 3.70 -1.59 4.41
C ILE A 92 4.36 -2.78 5.13
N ASN A 93 3.98 -4.02 4.76
CA ASN A 93 4.46 -5.25 5.39
C ASN A 93 5.97 -5.49 5.25
N HIS A 94 6.61 -4.80 4.30
CA HIS A 94 8.04 -4.89 4.03
C HIS A 94 8.86 -3.90 4.89
N ILE A 95 8.22 -3.16 5.81
CA ILE A 95 8.86 -2.19 6.70
C ILE A 95 8.72 -2.68 8.14
N ASP A 96 9.82 -2.69 8.88
CA ASP A 96 9.84 -3.01 10.30
C ASP A 96 9.27 -1.85 11.14
N PHE A 97 7.94 -1.83 11.31
CA PHE A 97 7.25 -0.82 12.12
C PHE A 97 7.67 -0.81 13.60
N PRO A 98 7.86 -1.96 14.27
CA PRO A 98 8.37 -1.98 15.63
C PRO A 98 9.67 -1.19 15.78
N GLU A 99 10.66 -1.43 14.92
CA GLU A 99 11.93 -0.71 14.97
C GLU A 99 11.80 0.76 14.57
N CYS A 100 11.00 1.08 13.54
CA CYS A 100 10.74 2.48 13.18
C CYS A 100 10.12 3.25 14.36
N ARG A 101 9.15 2.65 15.06
CA ARG A 101 8.53 3.29 16.24
C ARG A 101 9.53 3.44 17.39
N ARG A 102 10.38 2.45 17.63
CA ARG A 102 11.39 2.51 18.71
C ARG A 102 12.37 3.67 18.50
N ARG A 103 12.63 4.04 17.26
CA ARG A 103 13.59 5.08 16.84
C ARG A 103 12.94 6.41 16.48
N ASP A 104 11.63 6.55 16.71
CA ASP A 104 10.82 7.72 16.34
C ASP A 104 10.87 8.10 14.84
N ILE A 105 10.98 7.09 13.98
CA ILE A 105 11.01 7.23 12.52
C ILE A 105 9.57 7.27 12.00
N SER A 106 9.23 8.33 11.28
CA SER A 106 7.94 8.48 10.62
C SER A 106 7.84 7.61 9.36
N VAL A 107 6.71 6.92 9.17
CA VAL A 107 6.47 6.11 7.97
C VAL A 107 5.29 6.68 7.19
N ALA A 108 5.54 7.06 5.94
CA ALA A 108 4.53 7.49 4.98
C ALA A 108 4.37 6.46 3.87
N ASN A 109 3.16 6.28 3.36
CA ASN A 109 2.88 5.38 2.25
C ASN A 109 2.00 6.08 1.20
N ALA A 110 1.88 5.48 0.02
CA ALA A 110 1.05 6.00 -1.07
C ALA A 110 -0.48 5.96 -0.77
N GLY A 111 -0.88 5.43 0.39
CA GLY A 111 -2.26 5.48 0.87
C GLY A 111 -3.26 4.77 -0.05
N THR A 112 -4.33 5.48 -0.41
CA THR A 112 -5.49 4.93 -1.14
C THR A 112 -5.49 5.24 -2.63
N ILE A 113 -4.42 5.79 -3.20
CA ILE A 113 -4.41 6.25 -4.59
C ILE A 113 -4.73 5.12 -5.60
N PHE A 114 -4.43 3.88 -5.26
CA PHE A 114 -4.70 2.70 -6.10
C PHE A 114 -6.04 2.01 -5.80
N SER A 115 -6.85 2.53 -4.86
CA SER A 115 -8.01 1.78 -4.35
C SER A 115 -9.12 1.62 -5.38
N GLU A 116 -9.31 2.59 -6.26
CA GLU A 116 -10.34 2.55 -7.31
C GLU A 116 -9.89 1.63 -8.45
N ASP A 117 -8.67 1.81 -8.98
CA ASP A 117 -8.10 0.94 -10.01
C ASP A 117 -8.07 -0.54 -9.59
N VAL A 118 -7.70 -0.83 -8.34
CA VAL A 118 -7.69 -2.20 -7.80
C VAL A 118 -9.11 -2.77 -7.70
N ALA A 119 -10.11 -1.94 -7.41
CA ALA A 119 -11.51 -2.38 -7.38
C ALA A 119 -12.02 -2.71 -8.80
N ASP A 120 -11.68 -1.89 -9.79
CA ASP A 120 -12.05 -2.13 -11.19
C ASP A 120 -11.42 -3.42 -11.71
N VAL A 121 -10.13 -3.63 -11.47
CA VAL A 121 -9.44 -4.87 -11.85
C VAL A 121 -10.04 -6.09 -11.17
N ALA A 122 -10.47 -5.99 -9.90
CA ALA A 122 -11.12 -7.08 -9.21
C ALA A 122 -12.47 -7.47 -9.85
N VAL A 123 -13.26 -6.48 -10.28
CA VAL A 123 -14.52 -6.72 -11.00
C VAL A 123 -14.25 -7.31 -12.38
N VAL A 124 -13.26 -6.79 -13.11
CA VAL A 124 -12.86 -7.33 -14.42
C VAL A 124 -12.42 -8.79 -14.31
N LEU A 125 -11.59 -9.13 -13.32
CA LEU A 125 -11.15 -10.52 -13.09
C LEU A 125 -12.31 -11.44 -12.70
N LEU A 126 -13.27 -10.95 -11.92
CA LEU A 126 -14.48 -11.71 -11.61
C LEU A 126 -15.27 -12.03 -12.89
N ILE A 127 -15.50 -11.02 -13.73
CA ILE A 127 -16.21 -11.18 -15.01
C ILE A 127 -15.43 -12.13 -15.92
N ASP A 128 -14.10 -12.00 -16.00
CA ASP A 128 -13.24 -12.87 -16.79
C ASP A 128 -13.39 -14.34 -16.40
N VAL A 129 -13.34 -14.64 -15.09
CA VAL A 129 -13.50 -16.02 -14.59
C VAL A 129 -14.89 -16.57 -14.89
N LEU A 130 -15.94 -15.77 -14.66
CA LEU A 130 -17.32 -16.21 -14.86
C LEU A 130 -17.65 -16.44 -16.33
N ARG A 131 -17.18 -15.54 -17.21
CA ARG A 131 -17.48 -15.56 -18.64
C ARG A 131 -16.40 -16.25 -19.47
N LYS A 132 -15.31 -16.68 -18.84
CA LYS A 132 -14.14 -17.33 -19.43
C LYS A 132 -13.55 -16.52 -20.59
N ILE A 133 -13.47 -15.20 -20.46
CA ILE A 133 -13.13 -14.30 -21.58
C ILE A 133 -11.72 -14.58 -22.09
N THR A 134 -10.72 -14.58 -21.20
CA THR A 134 -9.32 -14.88 -21.54
C THR A 134 -9.13 -16.31 -22.02
N GLY A 135 -9.95 -17.24 -21.55
CA GLY A 135 -10.00 -18.61 -22.04
C GLY A 135 -10.49 -18.70 -23.49
N GLY A 136 -11.57 -17.98 -23.81
CA GLY A 136 -12.12 -17.86 -25.15
C GLY A 136 -11.18 -17.15 -26.13
N ASP A 137 -10.54 -16.05 -25.70
CA ASP A 137 -9.52 -15.36 -26.52
C ASP A 137 -8.38 -16.32 -26.92
N ARG A 138 -7.84 -17.09 -25.96
CA ARG A 138 -6.80 -18.09 -26.25
C ARG A 138 -7.29 -19.19 -27.20
N PHE A 139 -8.53 -19.65 -27.05
CA PHE A 139 -9.13 -20.68 -27.92
C PHE A 139 -9.26 -20.20 -29.37
N VAL A 140 -9.71 -18.96 -29.58
CA VAL A 140 -9.80 -18.37 -30.93
C VAL A 140 -8.41 -18.15 -31.52
N ARG A 141 -7.44 -17.63 -30.74
CA ARG A 141 -6.06 -17.42 -31.20
C ARG A 141 -5.35 -18.71 -31.60
N ARG A 142 -5.68 -19.83 -30.95
CA ARG A 142 -5.18 -21.17 -31.30
C ARG A 142 -5.81 -21.74 -32.58
N ARG A 143 -6.80 -21.05 -33.15
CA ARG A 143 -7.62 -21.53 -34.29
C ARG A 143 -8.34 -22.84 -33.94
N ASP A 144 -8.70 -23.01 -32.68
CA ASP A 144 -9.46 -24.18 -32.23
C ASP A 144 -10.95 -24.03 -32.54
N TRP A 145 -11.44 -22.81 -32.79
CA TRP A 145 -12.86 -22.59 -33.08
C TRP A 145 -13.33 -23.25 -34.39
N PRO A 146 -12.62 -23.11 -35.53
CA PRO A 146 -12.99 -23.83 -36.75
C PRO A 146 -12.88 -25.35 -36.65
N SER A 147 -12.01 -25.88 -35.77
CA SER A 147 -11.67 -27.31 -35.71
C SER A 147 -12.38 -28.08 -34.58
N HIS A 148 -12.61 -27.44 -33.44
CA HIS A 148 -13.20 -28.03 -32.23
C HIS A 148 -14.60 -27.48 -31.93
N GLY A 149 -15.10 -26.53 -32.73
CA GLY A 149 -16.44 -25.97 -32.59
C GLY A 149 -16.56 -24.99 -31.43
N ASN A 150 -17.75 -24.92 -30.82
CA ASN A 150 -18.09 -23.85 -29.88
C ASN A 150 -17.29 -23.93 -28.56
N TYR A 151 -16.79 -22.79 -28.10
CA TYR A 151 -16.15 -22.67 -26.79
C TYR A 151 -17.18 -22.86 -25.66
N PRO A 152 -16.84 -23.54 -24.54
CA PRO A 152 -17.78 -23.78 -23.46
C PRO A 152 -18.37 -22.50 -22.89
N LEU A 153 -19.69 -22.49 -22.69
CA LEU A 153 -20.38 -21.35 -22.10
C LEU A 153 -19.82 -21.01 -20.71
N GLY A 154 -19.78 -19.71 -20.42
CA GLY A 154 -19.49 -19.19 -19.10
C GLY A 154 -20.67 -19.39 -18.14
N SER A 155 -20.39 -19.29 -16.85
CA SER A 155 -21.41 -19.35 -15.81
C SER A 155 -22.25 -18.07 -15.84
N LYS A 156 -23.57 -18.22 -15.77
CA LYS A 156 -24.48 -17.08 -15.58
C LYS A 156 -24.41 -16.66 -14.11
N THR A 157 -24.00 -15.43 -13.86
CA THR A 157 -24.30 -14.78 -12.58
C THR A 157 -25.63 -14.06 -12.70
N ASP A 158 -26.63 -14.53 -11.97
CA ASP A 158 -27.84 -13.74 -11.71
C ASP A 158 -27.50 -12.61 -10.74
N LEU A 159 -26.75 -11.61 -11.20
CA LEU A 159 -26.39 -10.42 -10.40
C LEU A 159 -27.64 -9.62 -9.98
N ALA A 160 -28.75 -9.78 -10.71
CA ALA A 160 -30.02 -9.13 -10.42
C ALA A 160 -30.97 -9.92 -9.48
N GLY A 161 -30.69 -11.19 -9.15
CA GLY A 161 -31.70 -12.02 -8.45
C GLY A 161 -31.26 -13.32 -7.78
N GLY A 162 -30.02 -13.78 -7.94
CA GLY A 162 -29.56 -15.06 -7.40
C GLY A 162 -28.29 -14.92 -6.56
N ARG A 163 -28.42 -15.19 -5.25
CA ARG A 163 -27.35 -15.25 -4.23
C ARG A 163 -26.22 -14.21 -4.41
N LYS A 164 -26.42 -13.03 -3.79
CA LYS A 164 -25.46 -11.91 -3.70
C LYS A 164 -24.03 -12.40 -3.40
N SER A 165 -23.20 -12.50 -4.43
CA SER A 165 -21.75 -12.69 -4.28
C SER A 165 -21.14 -11.34 -3.91
N THR A 166 -20.95 -11.09 -2.62
CA THR A 166 -20.26 -9.89 -2.15
C THR A 166 -18.77 -9.99 -2.46
N VAL A 167 -18.27 -9.16 -3.38
CA VAL A 167 -16.83 -8.91 -3.54
C VAL A 167 -16.43 -7.91 -2.47
N ALA A 168 -15.80 -8.39 -1.40
CA ALA A 168 -15.28 -7.53 -0.34
C ALA A 168 -13.90 -7.00 -0.75
N VAL A 169 -13.84 -5.78 -1.26
CA VAL A 169 -12.57 -5.07 -1.44
C VAL A 169 -12.21 -4.41 -0.11
N ALA A 170 -11.12 -4.85 0.51
CA ALA A 170 -10.62 -4.25 1.75
C ALA A 170 -9.86 -2.95 1.43
N ARG A 171 -10.08 -1.89 2.23
CA ARG A 171 -9.23 -0.69 2.16
C ARG A 171 -7.89 -0.96 2.84
N SER A 172 -6.78 -0.77 2.12
CA SER A 172 -5.44 -0.72 2.70
C SER A 172 -5.09 0.72 3.10
N SER A 173 -5.62 1.20 4.22
CA SER A 173 -5.09 2.41 4.86
C SER A 173 -5.27 2.41 6.37
N GLN A 174 -4.20 2.09 7.08
CA GLN A 174 -3.99 2.49 8.46
C GLN A 174 -2.78 3.43 8.51
N ILE A 175 -3.02 4.72 8.23
CA ILE A 175 -2.16 5.77 8.76
C ILE A 175 -2.70 6.13 10.15
N CYS A 176 -1.88 5.85 11.17
CA CYS A 176 -2.07 6.28 12.55
C CYS A 176 -1.62 7.73 12.72
N CYS A 177 -2.29 8.68 12.08
CA CYS A 177 -2.21 10.09 12.46
C CYS A 177 -3.62 10.62 12.74
N GLY A 178 -3.74 11.38 13.84
CA GLY A 178 -4.97 11.63 14.57
C GLY A 178 -6.10 12.36 13.82
N ARG A 179 -7.32 12.09 14.31
CA ARG A 179 -8.56 12.90 14.26
C ARG A 179 -9.01 13.49 12.90
N ARG A 180 -10.08 12.95 12.34
CA ARG A 180 -11.50 13.40 12.52
C ARG A 180 -12.43 12.44 11.76
N ARG A 181 -13.50 11.99 12.44
CA ARG A 181 -14.56 11.16 11.86
C ARG A 181 -15.40 12.01 10.91
N LYS A 182 -15.36 11.72 9.61
CA LYS A 182 -16.55 11.85 8.75
C LYS A 182 -16.90 10.46 8.25
N ARG A 183 -18.14 10.05 8.55
CA ARG A 183 -18.72 8.78 8.17
C ARG A 183 -19.26 8.97 6.74
N MET A 184 -18.59 8.40 5.75
CA MET A 184 -19.12 8.29 4.40
C MET A 184 -19.12 6.82 4.01
N ARG A 185 -20.33 6.26 3.85
CA ARG A 185 -20.58 5.02 3.10
C ARG A 185 -20.76 5.46 1.65
N LYS A 186 -19.75 5.30 0.81
CA LYS A 186 -19.97 5.26 -0.64
C LYS A 186 -20.03 3.78 -1.01
N ALA A 187 -21.21 3.32 -1.39
CA ALA A 187 -21.39 2.14 -2.20
C ALA A 187 -21.58 2.66 -3.62
N THR A 188 -20.85 2.09 -4.58
CA THR A 188 -21.12 2.33 -6.00
C THR A 188 -21.94 1.12 -6.45
N GLU A 189 -23.17 1.37 -6.87
CA GLU A 189 -24.00 0.36 -7.51
C GLU A 189 -23.67 0.38 -9.01
N TYR A 190 -23.13 -0.73 -9.51
CA TYR A 190 -23.05 -0.99 -10.94
C TYR A 190 -24.11 -2.03 -11.25
N GLU A 191 -25.23 -1.67 -11.90
CA GLU A 191 -26.22 -2.60 -12.51
C GLU A 191 -26.30 -3.99 -11.80
N GLY A 192 -26.72 -4.01 -10.52
CA GLY A 192 -26.90 -5.23 -9.72
C GLY A 192 -25.70 -5.70 -8.86
N LEU A 193 -24.49 -5.15 -9.04
CA LEU A 193 -23.31 -5.41 -8.21
C LEU A 193 -23.22 -4.39 -7.07
N MET A 194 -23.40 -4.86 -5.84
CA MET A 194 -23.08 -4.10 -4.64
C MET A 194 -21.60 -4.33 -4.26
N VAL A 195 -20.73 -3.39 -4.60
CA VAL A 195 -19.35 -3.37 -4.10
C VAL A 195 -19.35 -2.73 -2.71
N ALA A 196 -19.28 -3.58 -1.68
CA ALA A 196 -19.32 -3.14 -0.29
C ALA A 196 -17.91 -3.03 0.30
N TRP A 197 -17.58 -1.84 0.81
CA TRP A 197 -16.33 -1.60 1.53
C TRP A 197 -16.48 -1.96 3.02
N GLN A 198 -15.86 -3.08 3.44
CA GLN A 198 -15.89 -3.50 4.84
C GLN A 198 -14.71 -2.91 5.63
N ARG A 199 -14.98 -1.90 6.47
CA ARG A 199 -14.00 -1.41 7.46
C ARG A 199 -13.95 -2.39 8.63
N ARG A 200 -12.82 -3.08 8.84
CA ARG A 200 -12.59 -3.85 10.08
C ARG A 200 -12.42 -2.88 11.24
N SER A 201 -13.51 -2.53 11.91
CA SER A 201 -13.44 -1.78 13.17
C SER A 201 -12.84 -2.68 14.24
N ARG A 202 -11.89 -2.16 15.04
CA ARG A 202 -11.49 -2.83 16.28
C ARG A 202 -12.76 -3.08 17.09
N ARG A 203 -13.12 -4.34 17.29
CA ARG A 203 -14.12 -4.75 18.27
C ARG A 203 -13.62 -4.18 19.60
N ARG A 204 -14.31 -3.18 20.18
CA ARG A 204 -14.09 -2.83 21.59
C ARG A 204 -14.30 -4.14 22.35
N ARG A 205 -13.27 -4.68 22.99
CA ARG A 205 -13.48 -5.63 24.08
C ARG A 205 -14.39 -4.88 25.06
N ARG A 206 -15.66 -5.29 25.16
CA ARG A 206 -16.44 -5.00 26.37
C ARG A 206 -15.64 -5.70 27.48
N SER A 207 -15.03 -4.92 28.36
CA SER A 207 -14.65 -5.44 29.67
C SER A 207 -15.92 -6.02 30.28
N ARG A 208 -15.88 -7.32 30.61
CA ARG A 208 -16.83 -7.93 31.52
C ARG A 208 -16.34 -7.56 32.91
N ASP A 209 -16.67 -6.34 33.34
CA ASP A 209 -16.69 -5.97 34.75
C ASP A 209 -18.10 -5.44 34.99
N ALA A 210 -19.00 -6.35 35.37
CA ALA A 210 -20.29 -6.07 35.98
C ALA A 210 -20.72 -7.35 36.70
N THR A 211 -20.37 -7.38 37.99
CA THR A 211 -21.15 -7.89 39.12
C THR A 211 -21.74 -9.30 39.02
N GLU A 212 -21.07 -10.16 39.77
CA GLU A 212 -21.50 -11.38 40.45
C GLU A 212 -22.79 -11.14 41.29
N GLU A 213 -23.96 -10.99 40.66
CA GLU A 213 -25.27 -11.01 41.34
C GLU A 213 -26.40 -11.15 40.30
N GLU A 214 -26.64 -12.37 39.81
CA GLU A 214 -27.93 -12.85 39.23
C GLU A 214 -27.79 -14.30 38.72
N ALA A 215 -27.14 -15.15 39.52
CA ALA A 215 -27.03 -16.58 39.26
C ALA A 215 -28.11 -17.33 40.06
N THR A 216 -29.39 -17.09 39.78
CA THR A 216 -30.45 -18.04 40.15
C THR A 216 -31.69 -17.77 39.30
N VAL A 217 -32.41 -18.83 38.94
CA VAL A 217 -33.67 -18.87 38.16
C VAL A 217 -33.48 -18.97 36.64
N ALA A 218 -33.31 -20.20 36.16
CA ALA A 218 -34.15 -20.81 35.11
C ALA A 218 -33.48 -22.07 34.50
N TRP A 219 -33.23 -23.09 35.32
CA TRP A 219 -33.23 -24.48 34.85
C TRP A 219 -34.63 -25.04 35.12
N ARG A 220 -35.50 -25.02 34.11
CA ARG A 220 -36.70 -25.87 33.92
C ARG A 220 -37.54 -25.33 32.77
N ARG A 221 -37.35 -25.92 31.58
CA ARG A 221 -38.39 -26.52 30.72
C ARG A 221 -37.75 -27.04 29.45
#